data_AF-A0A6S7D3P2-F1
#
_entry.id   AF-A0A6S7D3P2-F1
#
_cell.length_a   1.000
_cell.length_b   1.000
_cell.length_c   1.000
_cell.angle_alpha   90.00
_cell.angle_beta   90.00
_cell.angle_gamma   90.00
#
_symmetry.space_group_name_H-M   'P 1'
#
loop_
_entity.id
_entity.type
_entity.pdbx_description
1 polymer ?
#
loop_
_entity_poly.entity_id
_entity_poly.type
_entity_poly.pdbx_seq_one_letter_code
_entity_poly.pdbx_strand_id
1 'polypeptide(L)'
;MTHTGQSISPLRQRMTDDMRMRKLTPGTQSGYLRVVRQFAAFLGRPPDTATVEDLRRYQLHLVDHGVSPVSLNAAITGLKFFFEITLHEPELMARMQPVHVPRTLPVVLSRDEVARLIAATGNLKHQTALSVAYGAGLRASEVVALKVGDIDRIEMNASHP
;
A
#
# COMPACT_ATOMS: atom_id res chain seq x y z
N MET A 1 15.66 -30.28 -8.31
CA MET A 1 15.23 -29.03 -7.65
C MET A 1 13.71 -29.02 -7.63
N THR A 2 13.12 -29.46 -6.51
CA THR A 2 11.66 -29.57 -6.35
C THR A 2 11.08 -28.19 -6.10
N HIS A 3 10.38 -27.63 -7.09
CA HIS A 3 9.48 -26.50 -6.86
C HIS A 3 8.32 -26.99 -6.02
N THR A 4 8.37 -26.72 -4.71
CA THR A 4 7.22 -26.86 -3.82
C THR A 4 6.24 -25.74 -4.18
N GLY A 5 5.41 -25.97 -5.19
CA GLY A 5 4.23 -25.14 -5.43
C GLY A 5 3.30 -25.30 -4.23
N GLN A 6 3.40 -24.41 -3.24
CA GLN A 6 2.44 -24.38 -2.14
C GLN A 6 1.05 -24.20 -2.75
N SER A 7 0.19 -25.20 -2.60
CA SER A 7 -1.20 -25.10 -3.01
C SER A 7 -1.85 -23.93 -2.25
N ILE A 8 -2.50 -23.04 -3.00
CA ILE A 8 -3.26 -21.94 -2.42
C ILE A 8 -4.42 -22.55 -1.64
N SER A 9 -4.63 -22.14 -0.39
CA SER A 9 -5.77 -22.63 0.39
C SER A 9 -7.09 -22.20 -0.23
N PRO A 10 -8.18 -23.00 -0.14
CA PRO A 10 -9.48 -22.63 -0.67
C PRO A 10 -9.98 -21.27 -0.15
N LEU A 11 -9.72 -20.99 1.12
CA LEU A 11 -10.06 -19.72 1.76
C LEU A 11 -9.31 -18.53 1.15
N ARG A 12 -8.01 -18.70 0.87
CA ARG A 12 -7.20 -17.67 0.19
C ARG A 12 -7.66 -17.46 -1.25
N GLN A 13 -8.03 -18.52 -1.95
CA GLN A 13 -8.58 -18.43 -3.30
C GLN A 13 -9.90 -17.65 -3.30
N ARG A 14 -10.83 -18.00 -2.41
CA ARG A 14 -12.12 -17.30 -2.25
C ARG A 14 -11.91 -15.80 -2.02
N MET A 15 -11.06 -15.42 -1.06
CA MET A 15 -10.77 -14.00 -0.80
C MET A 15 -10.16 -13.30 -2.03
N THR A 16 -9.30 -14.00 -2.77
CA THR A 16 -8.71 -13.46 -4.01
C THR A 16 -9.79 -13.19 -5.05
N ASP A 17 -10.72 -14.12 -5.24
CA ASP A 17 -11.83 -13.96 -6.18
C ASP A 17 -12.79 -12.85 -5.74
N ASP A 18 -13.09 -12.73 -4.44
CA ASP A 18 -13.90 -11.64 -3.88
C ASP A 18 -13.31 -10.25 -4.17
N MET A 19 -11.99 -10.13 -4.12
CA MET A 19 -11.28 -8.89 -4.45
C MET A 19 -11.24 -8.63 -5.96
N ARG A 20 -11.10 -9.68 -6.78
CA ARG A 20 -11.13 -9.58 -8.25
C ARG A 20 -12.51 -9.15 -8.75
N MET A 21 -13.58 -9.72 -8.20
CA MET A 21 -14.96 -9.33 -8.52
C MET A 21 -15.22 -7.84 -8.24
N ARG A 22 -14.57 -7.30 -7.21
CA ARG A 22 -14.63 -5.87 -6.84
C ARG A 22 -13.60 -5.00 -7.55
N LYS A 23 -12.80 -5.55 -8.47
CA LYS A 23 -11.76 -4.84 -9.22
C LYS A 23 -10.73 -4.13 -8.32
N LEU A 24 -10.40 -4.71 -7.16
CA LEU A 24 -9.37 -4.13 -6.30
C LEU A 24 -8.00 -4.19 -6.98
N THR A 25 -7.17 -3.16 -6.76
CA THR A 25 -5.84 -3.11 -7.37
C THR A 25 -4.94 -4.25 -6.87
N PRO A 26 -3.94 -4.71 -7.65
CA PRO A 26 -3.01 -5.75 -7.22
C PRO A 26 -2.30 -5.43 -5.89
N GLY A 27 -2.00 -4.14 -5.67
CA GLY A 27 -1.41 -3.65 -4.42
C GLY A 27 -2.35 -3.83 -3.22
N THR A 28 -3.63 -3.48 -3.39
CA THR A 28 -4.67 -3.70 -2.37
C THR A 28 -4.85 -5.19 -2.08
N GLN A 29 -4.93 -6.03 -3.12
CA GLN A 29 -5.06 -7.48 -2.96
C GLN A 29 -3.91 -8.07 -2.15
N SER A 30 -2.68 -7.73 -2.54
CA SER A 30 -1.47 -8.17 -1.84
C SER A 30 -1.43 -7.68 -0.39
N GLY A 31 -1.87 -6.43 -0.15
CA GLY A 31 -1.98 -5.85 1.18
C GLY A 31 -2.94 -6.61 2.08
N TYR A 32 -4.16 -6.89 1.61
CA TYR A 32 -5.17 -7.60 2.39
C TYR A 32 -4.78 -9.05 2.68
N LEU A 33 -4.24 -9.77 1.68
CA LEU A 33 -3.72 -11.12 1.88
C LEU A 33 -2.60 -11.16 2.92
N ARG A 34 -1.70 -10.15 2.90
CA ARG A 34 -0.62 -10.05 3.88
C ARG A 34 -1.16 -9.87 5.29
N VAL A 35 -2.18 -9.02 5.47
CA VAL A 35 -2.83 -8.79 6.75
C VAL A 35 -3.44 -10.09 7.30
N VAL A 36 -4.22 -10.81 6.48
CA VAL A 36 -4.84 -12.08 6.90
C VAL A 36 -3.78 -13.13 7.24
N ARG A 37 -2.69 -13.19 6.47
CA ARG A 37 -1.56 -14.09 6.76
C ARG A 37 -0.88 -13.76 8.10
N GLN A 38 -0.66 -12.48 8.40
CA GLN A 38 -0.08 -12.06 9.68
C GLN A 38 -1.01 -12.37 10.85
N PHE A 39 -2.31 -12.16 10.67
CA PHE A 39 -3.31 -12.52 11.66
C PHE A 39 -3.37 -14.03 11.91
N ALA A 40 -3.38 -14.85 10.85
CA ALA A 40 -3.32 -16.30 10.99
C ALA A 40 -2.04 -16.77 11.71
N ALA A 41 -0.91 -16.12 11.44
CA ALA A 41 0.35 -16.41 12.13
C ALA A 41 0.28 -16.04 13.63
N PHE A 42 -0.37 -14.93 13.98
CA PHE A 42 -0.64 -14.55 15.37
C PHE A 42 -1.53 -15.56 16.08
N LEU A 43 -2.57 -16.07 15.42
CA LEU A 43 -3.50 -17.05 16.00
C LEU A 43 -2.89 -18.44 16.15
N GLY A 44 -1.94 -18.82 15.29
CA GLY A 44 -1.42 -20.18 15.19
C GLY A 44 -2.44 -21.21 14.67
N ARG A 45 -3.58 -20.75 14.13
CA ARG A 45 -4.68 -21.57 13.63
C ARG A 45 -5.39 -20.87 12.46
N PRO A 46 -6.25 -21.57 11.69
CA PRO A 46 -6.97 -20.98 10.56
C PRO A 46 -7.74 -19.71 10.97
N PRO A 47 -7.65 -18.61 10.19
CA PRO A 47 -8.19 -17.30 10.58
C PRO A 47 -9.72 -17.22 10.58
N ASP A 48 -10.40 -18.15 9.90
CA ASP A 48 -11.85 -18.36 9.92
C ASP A 48 -12.36 -18.99 11.22
N THR A 49 -11.49 -19.40 12.13
CA THR A 49 -11.87 -19.89 13.46
C THR A 49 -11.81 -18.81 14.55
N ALA A 50 -11.53 -17.56 14.16
CA ALA A 50 -11.34 -16.45 15.07
C ALA A 50 -12.63 -16.04 15.79
N THR A 51 -12.47 -15.54 17.01
CA THR A 51 -13.55 -14.94 17.81
C THR A 51 -13.42 -13.42 17.86
N VAL A 52 -14.46 -12.76 18.34
CA VAL A 52 -14.43 -11.30 18.61
C VAL A 52 -13.25 -10.93 19.53
N GLU A 53 -12.94 -11.79 20.51
CA GLU A 53 -11.84 -11.53 21.46
C GLU A 53 -10.47 -11.76 20.82
N ASP A 54 -10.35 -12.68 19.86
CA ASP A 54 -9.11 -12.84 19.09
C ASP A 54 -8.75 -11.59 18.31
N LEU A 55 -9.75 -10.93 17.70
CA LEU A 55 -9.55 -9.69 16.95
C LEU A 55 -9.16 -8.53 17.86
N ARG A 56 -9.79 -8.43 19.03
CA ARG A 56 -9.39 -7.46 20.06
C ARG A 56 -7.96 -7.70 20.53
N ARG A 57 -7.58 -8.95 20.83
CA ARG A 57 -6.21 -9.32 21.23
C ARG A 57 -5.20 -9.04 20.14
N TYR A 58 -5.54 -9.30 18.88
CA TYR A 58 -4.65 -8.98 17.76
C TYR A 58 -4.44 -7.48 17.61
N GLN A 59 -5.50 -6.67 17.75
CA GLN A 59 -5.34 -5.21 17.73
C GLN A 59 -4.43 -4.73 18.85
N LEU A 60 -4.60 -5.23 20.08
CA LEU A 60 -3.71 -4.92 21.21
C LEU A 60 -2.27 -5.35 20.92
N HIS A 61 -2.06 -6.55 20.38
CA HIS A 61 -0.75 -7.01 19.95
C HIS A 61 -0.08 -6.05 18.97
N LEU A 62 -0.82 -5.54 17.96
CA LEU A 62 -0.27 -4.55 17.02
C LEU A 62 0.11 -3.23 17.72
N VAL A 63 -0.69 -2.78 18.69
CA VAL A 63 -0.39 -1.58 19.50
C VAL A 63 0.87 -1.79 20.35
N ASP A 64 0.97 -2.91 21.04
CA ASP A 64 2.10 -3.24 21.92
C ASP A 64 3.42 -3.38 21.15
N HIS A 65 3.35 -3.75 19.87
CA HIS A 65 4.51 -3.84 18.98
C HIS A 65 4.83 -2.52 18.24
N GLY A 66 4.17 -1.41 18.62
CA GLY A 66 4.47 -0.08 18.07
C GLY A 66 4.08 0.10 16.61
N VAL A 67 3.10 -0.65 16.11
CA VAL A 67 2.61 -0.50 14.73
C VAL A 67 1.99 0.89 14.55
N SER A 68 2.39 1.59 13.48
CA SER A 68 1.89 2.95 13.22
C SER A 68 0.35 2.99 13.08
N PRO A 69 -0.32 4.09 13.45
CA PRO A 69 -1.77 4.24 13.29
C PRO A 69 -2.27 3.97 11.85
N VAL A 70 -1.49 4.38 10.84
CA VAL A 70 -1.79 4.12 9.42
C VAL A 70 -1.74 2.63 9.11
N SER A 71 -0.70 1.94 9.57
CA SER A 71 -0.54 0.49 9.37
C SER A 71 -1.60 -0.31 10.13
N LEU A 72 -1.96 0.12 11.34
CA LEU A 72 -3.01 -0.49 12.14
C LEU A 72 -4.37 -0.36 11.46
N ASN A 73 -4.72 0.82 10.95
CA ASN A 73 -5.95 1.01 10.18
C ASN A 73 -5.98 0.20 8.88
N ALA A 74 -4.84 0.04 8.21
CA ALA A 74 -4.72 -0.82 7.04
C ALA A 74 -4.95 -2.31 7.41
N ALA A 75 -4.44 -2.76 8.56
CA ALA A 75 -4.72 -4.08 9.09
C ALA A 75 -6.21 -4.27 9.41
N ILE A 76 -6.83 -3.30 10.10
CA ILE A 76 -8.27 -3.33 10.39
C ILE A 76 -9.09 -3.42 9.10
N THR A 77 -8.73 -2.65 8.07
CA THR A 77 -9.46 -2.65 6.80
C THR A 77 -9.31 -3.99 6.07
N GLY A 78 -8.11 -4.57 6.07
CA GLY A 78 -7.88 -5.90 5.49
C GLY A 78 -8.67 -7.02 6.20
N LEU A 79 -8.72 -6.97 7.54
CA LEU A 79 -9.53 -7.91 8.33
C LEU A 79 -11.02 -7.67 8.15
N LYS A 80 -11.45 -6.41 8.08
CA LYS A 80 -12.83 -6.03 7.79
C LYS A 80 -13.29 -6.64 6.46
N PHE A 81 -12.47 -6.53 5.42
CA PHE A 81 -12.76 -7.21 4.17
C PHE A 81 -12.86 -8.73 4.37
N PHE A 82 -11.87 -9.34 5.00
CA PHE A 82 -11.88 -10.79 5.20
C PHE A 82 -13.15 -11.28 5.95
N PHE A 83 -13.51 -10.68 7.07
CA PHE A 83 -14.66 -11.11 7.88
C PHE A 83 -16.01 -10.70 7.28
N GLU A 84 -16.18 -9.44 6.87
CA GLU A 84 -17.47 -8.96 6.39
C GLU A 84 -17.80 -9.48 4.98
N ILE A 85 -16.78 -9.59 4.13
CA ILE A 85 -16.97 -9.89 2.71
C ILE A 85 -16.73 -11.36 2.41
N THR A 86 -15.60 -11.91 2.85
CA THR A 86 -15.25 -13.28 2.48
C THR A 86 -15.96 -14.30 3.38
N LEU A 87 -16.04 -14.04 4.68
CA LEU A 87 -16.69 -14.94 5.65
C LEU A 87 -18.17 -14.64 5.89
N HIS A 88 -18.61 -13.41 5.62
CA HIS A 88 -19.99 -12.94 5.91
C HIS A 88 -20.32 -12.91 7.40
N GLU A 89 -19.32 -12.60 8.25
CA GLU A 89 -19.42 -12.52 9.71
C GLU A 89 -19.01 -11.12 10.22
N PRO A 90 -19.77 -10.06 9.89
CA PRO A 90 -19.42 -8.69 10.26
C PRO A 90 -19.37 -8.43 11.77
N GLU A 91 -20.14 -9.18 12.55
CA GLU A 91 -20.20 -9.09 14.00
C GLU A 91 -18.86 -9.38 14.69
N LEU A 92 -17.96 -10.14 14.05
CA LEU A 92 -16.62 -10.39 14.59
C LEU A 92 -15.80 -9.11 14.72
N MET A 93 -16.02 -8.14 13.84
CA MET A 93 -15.31 -6.86 13.83
C MET A 93 -15.77 -5.88 14.92
N ALA A 94 -16.83 -6.18 15.68
CA ALA A 94 -17.51 -5.25 16.58
C ALA A 94 -16.60 -4.62 17.66
N ARG A 95 -15.53 -5.31 18.06
CA ARG A 95 -14.60 -4.82 19.09
C ARG A 95 -13.31 -4.21 18.53
N MET A 96 -13.08 -4.25 17.22
CA MET A 96 -11.93 -3.56 16.62
C MET A 96 -12.26 -2.08 16.41
N GLN A 97 -11.31 -1.21 16.76
CA GLN A 97 -11.51 0.24 16.74
C GLN A 97 -10.43 0.93 15.90
N PRO A 98 -10.77 1.56 14.76
CA PRO A 98 -9.80 2.37 14.02
C PRO A 98 -9.19 3.47 14.90
N VAL A 99 -7.91 3.78 14.67
CA VAL A 99 -7.20 4.82 15.39
C VAL A 99 -7.17 6.10 14.57
N HIS A 100 -7.38 7.25 15.22
CA HIS A 100 -7.28 8.53 14.55
C HIS A 100 -5.85 8.76 14.01
N VAL A 101 -5.75 9.19 12.75
CA VAL A 101 -4.48 9.58 12.13
C VAL A 101 -4.53 11.09 11.91
N PRO A 102 -3.76 11.89 12.68
CA PRO A 102 -3.65 13.32 12.46
C PRO A 102 -3.12 13.60 11.05
N ARG A 103 -3.77 14.53 10.34
CA ARG A 103 -3.23 15.03 9.06
C ARG A 103 -2.18 16.09 9.38
N THR A 104 -0.91 15.79 9.13
CA THR A 104 0.16 16.78 9.18
C THR A 104 0.16 17.59 7.89
N LEU A 105 0.43 18.89 7.98
CA LEU A 105 0.66 19.72 6.81
C LEU A 105 1.94 19.22 6.10
N PRO A 106 1.95 19.10 4.76
CA PRO A 106 3.15 18.74 4.03
C PRO A 106 4.26 19.76 4.32
N VAL A 107 5.45 19.28 4.68
CA VAL A 107 6.64 20.12 4.69
C VAL A 107 7.07 20.31 3.24
N VAL A 108 7.06 21.56 2.77
CA VAL A 108 7.47 21.90 1.40
C VAL A 108 8.93 22.34 1.43
N LEU A 109 9.76 21.68 0.63
CA LEU A 109 11.16 22.06 0.45
C LEU A 109 11.26 23.40 -0.30
N SER A 110 12.20 24.23 0.12
CA SER A 110 12.62 25.43 -0.63
C SER A 110 13.27 25.03 -1.97
N ARG A 111 13.35 25.99 -2.91
CA ARG A 111 13.99 25.76 -4.22
C ARG A 111 15.44 25.28 -4.08
N ASP A 112 16.18 25.85 -3.12
CA ASP A 112 17.58 25.48 -2.89
C ASP A 112 17.71 24.07 -2.30
N GLU A 113 16.79 23.67 -1.41
CA GLU A 113 16.76 22.30 -0.88
C GLU A 113 16.42 21.29 -1.98
N VAL A 114 15.49 21.61 -2.88
CA VAL A 114 15.17 20.77 -4.04
C VAL A 114 16.37 20.67 -4.98
N ALA A 115 17.05 21.78 -5.27
CA ALA A 115 18.24 21.78 -6.12
C ALA A 115 19.35 20.91 -5.53
N ARG A 116 19.61 21.00 -4.22
CA ARG A 116 20.56 20.14 -3.52
C ARG A 116 20.13 18.66 -3.55
N LEU A 117 18.85 18.38 -3.35
CA LEU A 117 18.31 17.02 -3.41
C LEU A 117 18.51 16.37 -4.79
N ILE A 118 18.20 17.10 -5.86
CA ILE A 118 18.39 16.64 -7.24
C ILE A 118 19.88 16.43 -7.55
N ALA A 119 20.73 17.38 -7.15
CA ALA A 119 22.17 17.31 -7.38
C ALA A 119 22.86 16.18 -6.59
N ALA A 120 22.29 15.76 -5.46
CA ALA A 120 22.81 14.65 -4.65
C ALA A 120 22.56 13.26 -5.27
N THR A 121 21.84 13.17 -6.39
CA THR A 121 21.60 11.87 -7.05
C THR A 121 22.85 11.34 -7.73
N GLY A 122 23.16 10.06 -7.51
CA GLY A 122 24.38 9.43 -8.04
C GLY A 122 24.33 9.03 -9.52
N ASN A 123 23.23 9.27 -10.24
CA ASN A 123 23.13 8.96 -11.66
C ASN A 123 22.10 9.84 -12.39
N LEU A 124 22.32 10.01 -13.70
CA LEU A 124 21.49 10.83 -14.58
C LEU A 124 20.02 10.36 -14.64
N LYS A 125 19.77 9.05 -14.54
CA LYS A 125 18.41 8.51 -14.58
C LYS A 125 17.57 9.03 -13.41
N HIS A 126 18.09 8.96 -12.18
CA HIS A 126 17.39 9.45 -10.99
C HIS A 126 17.32 10.98 -10.98
N GLN A 127 18.37 11.66 -11.43
CA GLN A 127 18.38 13.11 -11.57
C GLN A 127 17.26 13.58 -12.48
N THR A 128 17.15 13.00 -13.69
CA THR A 128 16.09 13.32 -14.64
C THR A 128 14.71 12.98 -14.09
N ALA A 129 14.55 11.83 -13.45
CA ALA A 129 13.27 11.43 -12.85
C ALA A 129 12.80 12.44 -11.78
N LEU A 130 13.69 12.87 -10.88
CA LEU A 130 13.36 13.86 -9.85
C LEU A 130 13.10 15.26 -10.45
N SER A 131 13.90 15.67 -11.43
CA SER A 131 13.71 16.96 -12.12
C SER A 131 12.37 17.03 -12.83
N VAL A 132 11.96 15.96 -13.53
CA VAL A 132 10.66 15.88 -14.20
C VAL A 132 9.53 15.83 -13.17
N ALA A 133 9.68 15.03 -12.11
CA ALA A 133 8.70 14.98 -11.02
C ALA A 133 8.46 16.37 -10.41
N TYR A 134 9.54 17.10 -10.13
CA TYR A 134 9.46 18.44 -9.55
C TYR A 134 8.90 19.47 -10.54
N GLY A 135 9.43 19.50 -11.77
CA GLY A 135 9.09 20.51 -12.77
C GLY A 135 7.67 20.37 -13.33
N ALA A 136 7.17 19.14 -13.47
CA ALA A 136 5.83 18.86 -13.99
C ALA A 136 4.83 18.44 -12.89
N GLY A 137 5.25 18.38 -11.62
CA GLY A 137 4.38 18.00 -10.50
C GLY A 137 3.91 16.54 -10.54
N LEU A 138 4.66 15.65 -11.20
CA LEU A 138 4.26 14.26 -11.37
C LEU A 138 4.41 13.44 -10.09
N ARG A 139 3.44 12.56 -9.85
CA ARG A 139 3.51 11.53 -8.81
C ARG A 139 4.55 10.48 -9.20
N ALA A 140 5.11 9.79 -8.22
CA ALA A 140 6.11 8.73 -8.46
C ALA A 140 5.61 7.65 -9.45
N SER A 141 4.34 7.26 -9.37
CA SER A 141 3.75 6.29 -10.31
C SER A 141 3.66 6.81 -11.74
N GLU A 142 3.46 8.11 -11.92
CA GLU A 142 3.38 8.75 -13.24
C GLU A 142 4.78 8.85 -13.85
N VAL A 143 5.79 9.23 -13.05
CA VAL A 143 7.20 9.24 -13.49
C VAL A 143 7.66 7.85 -13.93
N VAL A 144 7.27 6.80 -13.21
CA VAL A 144 7.61 5.42 -13.56
C VAL A 144 6.87 4.93 -14.81
N ALA A 145 5.66 5.44 -15.06
CA ALA A 145 4.86 5.06 -16.22
C ALA A 145 5.13 5.91 -17.48
N LEU A 146 5.90 6.99 -17.35
CA LEU A 146 6.19 7.94 -18.42
C LEU A 146 6.91 7.27 -19.60
N LYS A 147 6.39 7.46 -20.80
CA LYS A 147 6.97 6.96 -22.05
C LYS A 147 7.59 8.10 -22.85
N VAL A 148 8.50 7.75 -23.75
CA VAL A 148 9.14 8.74 -24.65
C VAL A 148 8.10 9.49 -25.49
N GLY A 149 7.03 8.81 -25.90
CA GLY A 149 5.94 9.43 -26.67
C GLY A 149 5.06 10.39 -25.87
N ASP A 150 5.18 10.42 -24.54
CA ASP A 150 4.46 11.37 -23.69
C ASP A 150 5.24 12.70 -23.54
N ILE A 151 6.45 12.77 -24.10
CA ILE A 151 7.34 13.93 -24.02
C ILE A 151 7.30 14.69 -25.35
N ASP A 152 6.57 15.82 -25.35
CA ASP A 152 6.60 16.73 -26.47
C ASP A 152 7.93 17.49 -26.49
N ARG A 153 8.68 17.35 -27.59
CA ARG A 153 9.80 18.26 -27.87
C ARG A 153 9.20 19.59 -28.30
N ILE A 154 9.23 20.58 -27.40
CA ILE A 154 9.14 21.97 -27.82
C ILE A 154 10.44 22.25 -28.58
N GLU A 155 10.37 22.38 -29.90
CA GLU A 155 11.44 23.02 -30.66
C GLU A 155 11.58 24.45 -30.14
N MET A 156 12.65 24.70 -29.40
CA MET A 156 13.09 26.06 -29.13
C MET A 156 13.57 26.64 -30.46
N ASN A 157 12.65 27.23 -31.23
CA ASN A 157 13.03 28.09 -32.34
C ASN A 157 13.87 29.22 -31.79
N ALA A 158 15.19 29.10 -31.94
CA ALA A 158 16.11 30.20 -31.80
C ALA A 158 15.79 31.20 -32.91
N SER A 159 14.94 32.18 -32.61
CA SER A 159 14.93 33.44 -33.34
C SER A 159 16.28 34.11 -33.06
N HIS A 160 17.26 33.82 -33.92
CA HIS A 160 18.44 34.68 -34.05
C HIS A 160 18.05 35.94 -34.84
N PRO A 161 18.55 37.12 -34.44
CA PRO A 161 18.24 38.40 -35.06
C PRO A 161 18.75 38.51 -36.50
#